data_AF-A0A3P7ZRX1-F1
#
_entry.id   AF-A0A3P7ZRX1-F1
#
_cell.length_a   1.000
_cell.length_b   1.000
_cell.length_c   1.000
_cell.angle_alpha   90.00
_cell.angle_beta   90.00
_cell.angle_gamma   90.00
#
_symmetry.space_group_name_H-M   'P 1'
#
loop_
_entity.id
_entity.type
_entity.pdbx_description
1 polymer ?
#
loop_
_entity_poly.entity_id
_entity_poly.type
_entity_poly.pdbx_seq_one_letter_code
_entity_poly.pdbx_strand_id
1 'polypeptide(L)' 'MDLESNLLESLPNDLSGLTSLQELNVLCNRLKTFPASIGQLTKLKVIMAGENDITDIPVEIGKQNNITHIVFSF' A
#
# COMPACT_ATOMS: atom_id res chain seq x y z
N MET A 1 9.01 -0.20 4.37
CA MET A 1 8.33 0.59 5.42
C MET A 1 7.41 -0.37 6.10
N ASP A 2 7.59 -0.52 7.41
CA ASP A 2 6.85 -1.48 8.19
C ASP A 2 5.90 -0.74 9.13
N LEU A 3 4.61 -1.02 8.97
CA LEU A 3 3.49 -0.44 9.71
C LEU A 3 2.54 -1.57 10.18
N GLU A 4 3.02 -2.81 10.24
CA GLU A 4 2.22 -3.96 10.66
C GLU A 4 1.63 -3.80 12.06
N SER A 5 0.43 -4.38 12.28
CA SER A 5 -0.23 -4.45 13.59
C SER A 5 -0.45 -3.08 14.24
N ASN A 6 -0.97 -2.15 13.45
CA ASN A 6 -1.39 -0.84 13.92
C ASN A 6 -2.92 -0.68 13.77
N LEU A 7 -3.43 0.48 14.15
CA LEU A 7 -4.85 0.83 14.01
C LEU A 7 -5.04 1.88 12.91
N LEU A 8 -4.22 1.82 11.84
CA LEU A 8 -4.28 2.79 10.76
C LEU A 8 -5.56 2.59 9.96
N GLU A 9 -6.41 3.61 9.93
CA GLU A 9 -7.61 3.65 9.09
C GLU A 9 -7.31 4.21 7.70
N SER A 10 -6.22 4.96 7.56
CA SER A 10 -5.75 5.50 6.28
C SER A 10 -4.23 5.72 6.29
N LEU A 11 -3.65 5.78 5.10
CA LEU A 11 -2.30 6.28 4.88
C LEU A 11 -2.37 7.78 4.52
N PRO A 12 -1.27 8.54 4.69
CA PRO A 12 -1.20 9.92 4.22
C PRO A 12 -1.57 10.04 2.74
N ASN A 13 -2.33 11.09 2.39
CA ASN A 13 -2.73 11.34 1.01
C ASN A 13 -1.55 11.51 0.04
N ASP A 14 -0.41 11.98 0.56
CA ASP A 14 0.81 12.19 -0.20
C ASP A 14 1.93 11.25 0.31
N LEU A 15 2.30 10.29 -0.54
CA LEU A 15 3.43 9.38 -0.34
C LEU A 15 4.61 9.71 -1.26
N SER A 16 4.54 10.81 -2.04
CA SER A 16 5.52 11.16 -3.08
C SER A 16 6.96 11.23 -2.59
N GLY A 17 7.17 11.57 -1.31
CA GLY A 17 8.49 11.60 -0.67
C GLY A 17 9.15 10.23 -0.50
N LEU A 18 8.40 9.13 -0.58
CA LEU A 18 8.88 7.76 -0.36
C LEU A 18 9.42 7.12 -1.66
N THR A 19 10.06 7.89 -2.54
CA THR A 19 10.54 7.45 -3.87
C THR A 19 11.53 6.27 -3.85
N SER A 20 12.15 5.99 -2.71
CA SER A 20 13.07 4.86 -2.52
C SER A 20 12.42 3.63 -1.89
N LEU A 21 11.13 3.69 -1.57
CA LEU A 21 10.41 2.60 -0.94
C LEU A 21 10.23 1.44 -1.92
N GLN A 22 10.68 0.25 -1.52
CA GLN A 22 10.55 -0.98 -2.30
C GLN A 22 9.47 -1.92 -1.76
N GLU A 23 9.23 -1.88 -0.46
CA GLU A 23 8.31 -2.76 0.24
C GLU A 23 7.47 -1.95 1.23
N LEU A 24 6.15 -2.16 1.19
CA LEU A 24 5.20 -1.56 2.11
C LEU A 24 4.47 -2.68 2.86
N ASN A 25 4.71 -2.78 4.18
CA ASN A 25 3.99 -3.67 5.07
C ASN A 25 2.95 -2.86 5.85
N VAL A 26 1.67 -3.14 5.63
CA VAL A 26 0.53 -2.58 6.36
C VAL A 26 -0.40 -3.69 6.85
N LEU A 27 0.13 -4.90 7.05
CA LEU A 27 -0.63 -6.03 7.60
C LEU A 27 -1.31 -5.67 8.92
N CYS A 28 -2.46 -6.28 9.20
CA CYS A 28 -3.18 -6.15 10.46
C CYS A 28 -3.46 -4.68 10.82
N ASN A 29 -4.15 -3.97 9.92
CA ASN A 29 -4.58 -2.59 10.09
C ASN A 29 -6.09 -2.46 9.77
N ARG A 30 -6.60 -1.24 9.59
CA ARG A 30 -8.02 -0.96 9.27
C ARG A 30 -8.16 -0.14 8.00
N LEU A 31 -7.21 -0.29 7.08
CA LEU A 31 -7.21 0.47 5.83
C LEU A 31 -8.40 0.05 4.98
N LYS A 32 -9.13 1.03 4.44
CA LYS A 32 -10.24 0.78 3.50
C LYS A 32 -9.80 0.84 2.03
N THR A 33 -8.73 1.59 1.78
CA THR A 33 -8.14 1.78 0.45
C THR A 33 -6.72 2.33 0.58
N PHE A 34 -6.04 2.49 -0.56
CA PHE A 34 -4.75 3.18 -0.65
C PHE A 34 -4.93 4.57 -1.28
N PRO A 35 -4.09 5.55 -0.93
CA PRO A 35 -4.10 6.86 -1.58
C PRO A 35 -3.60 6.75 -3.02
N ALA A 36 -4.12 7.58 -3.93
CA ALA A 36 -3.69 7.60 -5.34
C ALA A 36 -2.18 7.87 -5.50
N SER A 37 -1.56 8.58 -4.56
CA SER A 37 -0.11 8.84 -4.54
C SER A 37 0.74 7.57 -4.41
N ILE A 38 0.16 6.41 -4.07
CA ILE A 38 0.83 5.11 -4.17
C ILE A 38 1.37 4.87 -5.59
N GLY A 39 0.70 5.41 -6.62
CA GLY A 39 1.11 5.42 -8.02
C GLY A 39 2.47 6.05 -8.29
N GLN A 40 2.93 6.92 -7.38
CA GLN A 40 4.18 7.67 -7.52
C GLN A 40 5.37 6.93 -6.93
N LEU A 41 5.14 5.84 -6.20
CA LEU A 41 6.18 5.01 -5.60
C LEU A 41 6.82 4.10 -6.65
N THR A 42 7.54 4.70 -7.58
CA THR A 42 8.09 4.01 -8.76
C THR A 42 9.05 2.87 -8.43
N LYS A 43 9.60 2.78 -7.22
CA LYS A 43 10.45 1.65 -6.80
C LYS A 43 9.72 0.59 -5.99
N LEU A 44 8.43 0.78 -5.70
CA LEU A 44 7.63 -0.15 -4.92
C LEU A 44 7.42 -1.44 -5.71
N LYS A 45 7.74 -2.56 -5.08
CA LYS A 45 7.68 -3.91 -5.65
C LYS A 45 6.71 -4.81 -4.91
N VAL A 46 6.57 -4.61 -3.61
CA VAL A 46 5.79 -5.49 -2.72
C VAL A 46 4.86 -4.66 -1.85
N ILE A 47 3.60 -5.06 -1.80
CA ILE A 47 2.60 -4.55 -0.87
C ILE A 47 2.05 -5.73 -0.07
N MET A 48 2.18 -5.68 1.25
CA MET A 48 1.55 -6.63 2.18
C MET A 48 0.44 -5.90 2.92
N ALA A 49 -0.81 -6.27 2.66
CA ALA A 49 -2.00 -5.56 3.15
C ALA A 49 -3.16 -6.49 3.54
N GLY A 50 -2.83 -7.73 3.88
CA GLY A 50 -3.76 -8.65 4.54
C GLY A 50 -4.25 -8.12 5.89
N GLU A 51 -5.33 -8.73 6.38
CA GLU A 51 -5.97 -8.35 7.64
C GLU A 51 -6.24 -6.83 7.72
N ASN A 52 -6.88 -6.30 6.67
CA ASN A 52 -7.39 -4.93 6.58
C ASN A 52 -8.83 -4.95 6.06
N ASP A 53 -9.51 -3.81 6.14
CA ASP A 53 -10.88 -3.62 5.63
C ASP A 53 -10.90 -3.11 4.18
N ILE A 54 -9.93 -3.52 3.35
CA ILE A 54 -9.76 -2.96 2.00
C ILE A 54 -10.90 -3.43 1.09
N THR A 55 -11.78 -2.49 0.73
CA THR A 55 -12.88 -2.74 -0.22
C THR A 55 -12.52 -2.33 -1.64
N ASP A 56 -11.58 -1.39 -1.77
CA ASP A 56 -11.25 -0.76 -3.05
C ASP A 56 -9.74 -0.61 -3.22
N ILE A 57 -9.24 -1.04 -4.38
CA ILE A 57 -7.85 -0.87 -4.78
C ILE A 57 -7.79 0.26 -5.83
N PRO A 58 -7.02 1.35 -5.61
CA PRO A 58 -6.94 2.44 -6.58
C PRO A 58 -6.32 1.97 -7.90
N VAL A 59 -6.80 2.54 -9.01
CA VAL A 59 -6.34 2.20 -10.37
C VAL A 59 -4.85 2.48 -10.56
N GLU A 60 -4.29 3.39 -9.76
CA GLU A 60 -2.87 3.74 -9.74
C GLU A 60 -1.96 2.56 -9.37
N ILE A 61 -2.44 1.59 -8.58
CA ILE A 61 -1.69 0.34 -8.33
C ILE A 61 -1.62 -0.49 -9.61
N GLY A 62 -2.72 -0.58 -10.37
CA GLY A 62 -2.77 -1.31 -11.65
C GLY A 62 -1.97 -0.64 -12.78
N LYS A 63 -1.67 0.66 -12.67
CA LYS A 63 -0.83 1.39 -13.64
C LYS A 63 0.67 1.20 -13.40
N GLN A 64 1.07 0.68 -12.23
CA GLN A 64 2.48 0.49 -11.90
C GLN A 64 3.00 -0.83 -12.46
N ASN A 65 3.97 -0.74 -13.37
CA ASN A 65 4.64 -1.93 -13.93
C ASN A 65 5.68 -2.55 -12.98
N ASN A 66 5.98 -1.88 -11.86
CA ASN A 66 7.07 -2.27 -10.96
C ASN A 66 6.60 -3.05 -9.73
N ILE A 67 5.30 -3.02 -9.42
CA ILE A 67 4.70 -3.85 -8.37
C ILE A 67 4.63 -5.28 -8.90
N THR A 68 5.26 -6.20 -8.19
CA THR A 68 5.37 -7.61 -8.57
C THR A 68 4.53 -8.51 -7.67
N HIS A 69 4.32 -8.12 -6.42
CA HIS A 69 3.61 -8.91 -5.44
C HIS A 69 2.66 -8.02 -4.63
N ILE A 70 1.40 -8.44 -4.56
CA ILE A 70 0.42 -7.85 -3.66
C ILE A 70 -0.19 -9.01 -2.86
N VAL A 71 -0.05 -8.95 -1.54
CA VAL A 71 -0.53 -9.99 -0.63
C VAL A 71 -1.72 -9.45 0.14
N PHE A 72 -2.89 -10.03 -0.14
CA PHE A 72 -4.09 -9.92 0.70
C PHE A 72 -4.28 -11.26 1.39
N SER A 73 -3.90 -11.33 2.66
CA SER A 73 -4.28 -12.46 3.53
C SER A 73 -5.67 -12.17 4.09
N PHE A 74 -6.55 -13.19 4.06
CA PHE A 74 -7.93 -13.14 4.58
C PHE A 74 -7.98 -13.52 6.05
#